data_AF-A0A381RE67-F1
#
_entry.id   AF-A0A381RE67-F1
#
_cell.length_a   1.000
_cell.length_b   1.000
_cell.length_c   1.000
_cell.angle_alpha   90.00
_cell.angle_beta   90.00
_cell.angle_gamma   90.00
#
_symmetry.space_group_name_H-M   'P 1'
#
loop_
_entity.id
_entity.type
_entity.pdbx_description
1 polymer ?
#
loop_
_entity_poly.entity_id
_entity_poly.type
_entity_poly.pdbx_seq_one_letter_code
_entity_poly.pdbx_strand_id
1 'polypeptide(L)'
;MTDRMLAYLVGCGDDRPWGPHRGARDPAPPLDDRRVVVPQTVHFGGHSTRWDGGCCICPAEAPHPDAMPIVGRAWLTTYGQIQDVIAQENGMPTDAASLPDPPPGPGEAVVVVDGVIDLLIGMDPIDGRPAVTFGSTAPPPPGPPSLSYRQVLAEGMAEMGLTPEEAEAHLVDLDRS
;
A
#
# COMPACT_ATOMS: atom_id res chain seq x y z
N MET A 1 0.86 8.79 -8.75
CA MET A 1 0.76 7.43 -8.18
C MET A 1 0.57 6.33 -9.22
N THR A 2 -0.14 6.55 -10.34
CA THR A 2 -0.20 5.53 -11.42
C THR A 2 1.19 5.04 -11.82
N ASP A 3 2.14 5.96 -11.97
CA ASP A 3 3.53 5.63 -12.27
C ASP A 3 4.21 4.73 -11.22
N ARG A 4 3.83 4.87 -9.93
CA ARG A 4 4.37 4.02 -8.86
C ARG A 4 3.77 2.62 -8.92
N MET A 5 2.47 2.50 -9.18
CA MET A 5 1.86 1.18 -9.40
C MET A 5 2.48 0.49 -10.61
N LEU A 6 2.65 1.23 -11.72
CA LEU A 6 3.32 0.72 -12.91
C LEU A 6 4.75 0.27 -12.59
N ALA A 7 5.51 1.00 -11.76
CA ALA A 7 6.85 0.58 -11.37
C ALA A 7 6.88 -0.83 -10.74
N TYR A 8 5.93 -1.20 -9.89
CA TYR A 8 5.86 -2.57 -9.35
C TYR A 8 5.58 -3.63 -10.41
N LEU A 9 4.90 -3.27 -11.51
CA LEU A 9 4.49 -4.18 -12.57
C LEU A 9 5.50 -4.27 -13.72
N VAL A 10 5.90 -3.12 -14.29
CA VAL A 10 6.81 -3.06 -15.45
C VAL A 10 8.28 -2.89 -15.06
N GLY A 11 8.55 -2.54 -13.80
CA GLY A 11 9.89 -2.21 -13.31
C GLY A 11 10.29 -0.75 -13.59
N CYS A 12 11.27 -0.25 -12.83
CA CYS A 12 11.92 1.04 -13.09
C CYS A 12 13.33 1.08 -12.48
N GLY A 13 14.14 2.06 -12.89
CA GLY A 13 15.46 2.32 -12.33
C GLY A 13 15.43 3.28 -11.14
N ASP A 14 16.60 3.85 -10.83
CA ASP A 14 16.81 4.78 -9.71
C ASP A 14 16.41 6.24 -10.03
N ASP A 15 15.86 6.49 -11.21
CA ASP A 15 15.48 7.82 -11.70
C ASP A 15 14.13 8.32 -11.15
N ARG A 16 13.44 7.48 -10.38
CA ARG A 16 12.14 7.78 -9.76
C ARG A 16 12.28 8.02 -8.26
N PRO A 17 11.41 8.84 -7.63
CA PRO A 17 11.47 9.10 -6.18
C PRO A 17 11.34 7.84 -5.30
N TRP A 18 10.68 6.79 -5.81
CA TRP A 18 10.52 5.50 -5.14
C TRP A 18 11.63 4.49 -5.48
N GLY A 19 12.67 4.90 -6.21
CA GLY A 19 13.81 4.06 -6.55
C GLY A 19 13.45 2.84 -7.40
N PRO A 20 14.36 1.85 -7.46
CA PRO A 20 14.29 0.77 -8.43
C PRO A 20 13.21 -0.24 -8.02
N HIS A 21 12.52 -0.77 -9.03
CA HIS A 21 11.54 -1.83 -8.90
C HIS A 21 11.85 -2.94 -9.88
N ARG A 22 11.72 -4.20 -9.45
CA ARG A 22 12.05 -5.36 -10.29
C ARG A 22 11.02 -5.57 -11.39
N GLY A 23 9.78 -5.18 -11.14
CA GLY A 23 8.64 -5.55 -11.99
C GLY A 23 8.06 -6.92 -11.59
N ALA A 24 6.83 -7.14 -12.02
CA ALA A 24 6.11 -8.39 -11.85
C ALA A 24 6.44 -9.36 -12.99
N ARG A 25 6.13 -10.65 -12.79
CA ARG A 25 6.26 -11.69 -13.82
C ARG A 25 5.29 -11.43 -14.99
N ASP A 26 4.12 -10.88 -14.68
CA ASP A 26 3.17 -10.33 -15.65
C ASP A 26 3.22 -8.79 -15.61
N PRO A 27 3.83 -8.14 -16.63
CA PRO A 27 3.99 -6.69 -16.66
C PRO A 27 2.76 -5.96 -17.22
N ALA A 28 1.64 -6.64 -17.48
CA ALA A 28 0.43 -5.97 -17.95
C ALA A 28 -0.01 -4.85 -16.98
N PRO A 29 -0.45 -3.68 -17.48
CA PRO A 29 -0.95 -2.62 -16.61
C PRO A 29 -2.23 -3.07 -15.87
N PRO A 30 -2.59 -2.41 -14.75
CA PRO A 30 -3.87 -2.65 -14.10
C PRO A 30 -5.01 -2.41 -15.10
N LEU A 31 -6.06 -3.23 -15.00
CA LEU A 31 -7.21 -3.14 -15.90
C LEU A 31 -8.12 -1.94 -15.58
N ASP A 32 -8.10 -1.51 -14.31
CA ASP A 32 -8.94 -0.42 -13.80
C ASP A 32 -8.43 0.05 -12.43
N ASP A 33 -8.96 1.17 -11.93
CA ASP A 33 -8.71 1.67 -10.58
C ASP A 33 -9.93 2.34 -9.92
N ARG A 34 -9.97 2.33 -8.59
CA ARG A 34 -11.01 2.98 -7.80
C ARG A 34 -10.40 3.71 -6.61
N ARG A 35 -10.88 4.91 -6.33
CA ARG A 35 -10.71 5.52 -5.00
C ARG A 35 -11.55 4.74 -3.98
N VAL A 36 -10.95 4.39 -2.86
CA VAL A 36 -11.57 3.62 -1.78
C VAL A 36 -11.28 4.24 -0.42
N VAL A 37 -12.04 3.81 0.59
CA VAL A 37 -11.69 4.01 2.00
C VAL A 37 -11.10 2.71 2.53
N VAL A 38 -9.89 2.77 3.07
CA VAL A 38 -9.25 1.62 3.72
C VAL A 38 -9.87 1.48 5.12
N PRO A 39 -10.46 0.31 5.46
CA PRO A 39 -11.18 0.15 6.72
C PRO A 39 -10.26 -0.07 7.94
N GLN A 40 -8.94 -0.14 7.73
CA GLN A 40 -7.94 -0.31 8.77
C GLN A 40 -7.21 1.00 9.09
N THR A 41 -6.60 1.05 10.29
CA THR A 41 -5.63 2.08 10.68
C THR A 41 -4.46 2.10 9.70
N VAL A 42 -4.00 3.30 9.37
CA VAL A 42 -2.71 3.51 8.71
C VAL A 42 -1.98 4.64 9.45
N HIS A 43 -0.69 4.47 9.69
CA HIS A 43 0.16 5.47 10.34
C HIS A 43 1.56 5.46 9.73
N PHE A 44 2.38 6.47 10.03
CA PHE A 44 3.79 6.46 9.65
C PHE A 44 4.65 5.72 10.68
N GLY A 45 5.33 4.67 10.24
CA GLY A 45 6.15 3.80 11.09
C GLY A 45 7.51 3.49 10.49
N GLY A 46 8.44 3.15 11.38
CA GLY A 46 9.78 2.67 11.05
C GLY A 46 10.66 3.71 10.37
N HIS A 47 11.69 3.22 9.68
CA HIS A 47 12.60 4.02 8.87
C HIS A 47 12.97 3.24 7.60
N SER A 48 12.47 3.71 6.46
CA SER A 48 12.79 3.18 5.14
C SER A 48 14.05 3.85 4.60
N THR A 49 15.03 3.05 4.21
CA THR A 49 16.23 3.53 3.53
C THR A 49 15.94 4.17 2.17
N ARG A 50 14.87 3.72 1.49
CA ARG A 50 14.41 4.27 0.21
C ARG A 50 13.89 5.69 0.36
N TRP A 51 13.16 5.95 1.44
CA TRP A 51 12.49 7.22 1.66
C TRP A 51 13.25 8.14 2.62
N ASP A 52 14.27 7.63 3.31
CA ASP A 52 14.95 8.32 4.40
C ASP A 52 13.96 8.82 5.47
N GLY A 53 13.03 7.95 5.87
CA GLY A 53 11.92 8.29 6.77
C GLY A 53 10.92 7.15 6.95
N GLY A 54 9.96 7.36 7.84
CA GLY A 54 8.85 6.43 8.08
C GLY A 54 7.95 6.26 6.85
N CYS A 55 7.31 5.11 6.77
CA CYS A 55 6.40 4.75 5.69
C CYS A 55 5.01 4.43 6.24
N CYS A 56 4.02 4.37 5.35
CA CYS A 56 2.68 3.93 5.75
C CYS A 56 2.71 2.46 6.18
N ILE A 57 2.23 2.19 7.39
CA ILE A 57 2.08 0.85 7.96
C ILE A 57 0.62 0.63 8.34
N CYS A 58 0.10 -0.56 8.03
CA CYS A 58 -1.26 -0.99 8.35
C CYS A 58 -1.21 -2.18 9.32
N PRO A 59 -1.52 -2.01 10.62
CA PRO A 59 -1.45 -3.09 11.60
C PRO A 59 -2.64 -4.07 11.57
N ALA A 60 -3.50 -4.01 10.54
CA ALA A 60 -4.76 -4.77 10.45
C ALA A 60 -5.76 -4.50 11.60
N GLU A 61 -5.67 -3.33 12.23
CA GLU A 61 -6.57 -2.89 13.30
C GLU A 61 -7.61 -1.90 12.78
N ALA A 62 -8.74 -1.78 13.46
CA ALA A 62 -9.74 -0.76 13.13
C ALA A 62 -9.22 0.64 13.49
N PRO A 63 -9.49 1.66 12.66
CA PRO A 63 -9.11 3.04 12.95
C PRO A 63 -9.78 3.57 14.21
N HIS A 64 -9.11 4.51 14.88
CA HIS A 64 -9.70 5.24 15.99
C HIS A 64 -10.98 5.96 15.53
N PRO A 65 -12.05 6.05 16.35
CA PRO A 65 -13.31 6.67 15.94
C PRO A 65 -13.20 8.13 15.47
N ASP A 66 -12.19 8.84 15.98
CA ASP A 66 -11.92 10.25 15.63
C ASP A 66 -10.92 10.41 14.46
N ALA A 67 -10.36 9.31 13.93
CA ALA A 67 -9.44 9.35 12.81
C ALA A 67 -10.17 9.70 11.50
N MET A 68 -9.47 10.36 10.59
CA MET A 68 -9.99 10.61 9.26
C MET A 68 -10.10 9.30 8.47
N PRO A 69 -11.11 9.14 7.60
CA PRO A 69 -11.16 8.00 6.69
C PRO A 69 -9.89 7.90 5.85
N ILE A 70 -9.23 6.74 5.88
CA ILE A 70 -8.00 6.53 5.12
C ILE A 70 -8.35 6.41 3.64
N VAL A 71 -7.91 7.36 2.83
CA VAL A 71 -8.14 7.34 1.38
C VAL A 71 -7.07 6.47 0.71
N GLY A 72 -7.51 5.49 -0.08
CA GLY A 72 -6.65 4.62 -0.89
C GLY A 72 -7.06 4.60 -2.35
N ARG A 73 -6.16 4.09 -3.20
CA ARG A 73 -6.46 3.70 -4.58
C ARG A 73 -6.35 2.19 -4.71
N ALA A 74 -7.44 1.52 -5.06
CA ALA A 74 -7.46 0.12 -5.39
C ALA A 74 -7.16 -0.08 -6.89
N TRP A 75 -6.31 -1.04 -7.22
CA TRP A 75 -5.91 -1.37 -8.59
C TRP A 75 -6.42 -2.75 -8.97
N LEU A 76 -7.15 -2.85 -10.08
CA LEU A 76 -7.60 -4.14 -10.61
C LEU A 76 -6.46 -4.85 -11.32
N THR A 77 -5.91 -5.88 -10.67
CA THR A 77 -4.74 -6.64 -11.11
C THR A 77 -4.99 -8.14 -11.04
N THR A 78 -4.05 -8.94 -11.55
CA THR A 78 -4.10 -10.41 -11.39
C THR A 78 -3.61 -10.84 -10.00
N TYR A 79 -4.01 -12.01 -9.54
CA TYR A 79 -3.56 -12.52 -8.24
C TYR A 79 -2.04 -12.77 -8.19
N GLY A 80 -1.45 -13.15 -9.33
CA GLY A 80 0.00 -13.27 -9.47
C GLY A 80 0.72 -11.93 -9.33
N GLN A 81 0.14 -10.84 -9.85
CA GLN A 81 0.69 -9.50 -9.66
C GLN A 81 0.65 -9.07 -8.19
N ILE A 82 -0.43 -9.38 -7.45
CA ILE A 82 -0.51 -9.12 -6.01
C ILE A 82 0.62 -9.84 -5.25
N GLN A 83 0.86 -11.13 -5.58
CA GLN A 83 1.96 -11.93 -4.99
C GLN A 83 3.33 -11.29 -5.26
N ASP A 84 3.52 -10.77 -6.46
CA ASP A 84 4.77 -10.15 -6.89
C ASP A 84 5.00 -8.81 -6.20
N VAL A 85 3.95 -8.01 -5.99
CA VAL A 85 4.04 -6.72 -5.30
C VAL A 85 4.39 -6.92 -3.83
N ILE A 86 3.70 -7.79 -3.09
CA ILE A 86 3.99 -7.99 -1.66
C ILE A 86 5.40 -8.56 -1.42
N ALA A 87 5.90 -9.42 -2.31
CA ALA A 87 7.27 -9.89 -2.24
C ALA A 87 8.28 -8.73 -2.46
N GLN A 88 8.02 -7.86 -3.44
CA GLN A 88 8.84 -6.67 -3.70
C GLN A 88 8.82 -5.65 -2.57
N GLU A 89 7.67 -5.43 -1.92
CA GLU A 89 7.54 -4.56 -0.75
C GLU A 89 8.43 -5.01 0.44
N ASN A 90 8.72 -6.32 0.51
CA ASN A 90 9.64 -6.88 1.50
C ASN A 90 11.06 -7.08 0.97
N GLY A 91 11.39 -6.54 -0.20
CA GLY A 91 12.72 -6.69 -0.82
C GLY A 91 13.05 -8.12 -1.26
N MET A 92 12.06 -9.02 -1.35
CA MET A 92 12.24 -10.43 -1.66
C MET A 92 12.18 -10.71 -3.16
N PRO A 93 12.66 -11.89 -3.63
CA PRO A 93 12.42 -12.37 -4.99
C PRO A 93 10.93 -12.41 -5.33
N THR A 94 10.63 -12.10 -6.58
CA THR A 94 9.27 -12.13 -7.12
C THR A 94 8.83 -13.59 -7.18
N ASP A 95 7.76 -13.96 -6.47
CA ASP A 95 7.27 -15.32 -6.16
C ASP A 95 7.49 -15.83 -4.72
N ALA A 96 8.24 -15.10 -3.88
CA ALA A 96 8.54 -15.54 -2.52
C ALA A 96 7.33 -15.57 -1.57
N ALA A 97 6.27 -14.80 -1.88
CA ALA A 97 5.04 -14.80 -1.09
C ALA A 97 4.12 -15.97 -1.49
N SER A 98 3.38 -16.52 -0.52
CA SER A 98 2.38 -17.55 -0.72
C SER A 98 1.00 -17.01 -0.37
N LEU A 99 0.17 -16.77 -1.38
CA LEU A 99 -1.16 -16.24 -1.18
C LEU A 99 -2.21 -17.36 -0.99
N PRO A 100 -3.24 -17.17 -0.13
CA PRO A 100 -4.33 -18.14 0.02
C PRO A 100 -5.25 -18.18 -1.21
N ASP A 101 -5.87 -19.32 -1.49
CA ASP A 101 -6.95 -19.43 -2.49
C ASP A 101 -8.16 -20.12 -1.83
N PRO A 102 -9.28 -19.40 -1.60
CA PRO A 102 -9.58 -18.03 -2.04
C PRO A 102 -8.82 -16.93 -1.25
N PRO A 103 -8.77 -15.68 -1.76
CA PRO A 103 -8.26 -14.53 -1.00
C PRO A 103 -9.11 -14.24 0.26
N PRO A 104 -8.54 -13.63 1.31
CA PRO A 104 -9.25 -13.32 2.54
C PRO A 104 -10.41 -12.36 2.31
N GLY A 105 -11.53 -12.61 3.00
CA GLY A 105 -12.70 -11.75 3.00
C GLY A 105 -12.66 -10.61 4.03
N PRO A 106 -13.68 -9.74 4.09
CA PRO A 106 -13.77 -8.67 5.08
C PRO A 106 -13.61 -9.19 6.52
N GLY A 107 -12.70 -8.58 7.27
CA GLY A 107 -12.40 -8.99 8.66
C GLY A 107 -11.39 -10.13 8.79
N GLU A 108 -10.88 -10.66 7.68
CA GLU A 108 -9.84 -11.69 7.67
C GLU A 108 -8.48 -11.07 7.29
N ALA A 109 -7.41 -11.59 7.90
CA ALA A 109 -6.03 -11.26 7.54
C ALA A 109 -5.17 -12.52 7.60
N VAL A 110 -4.28 -12.70 6.63
CA VAL A 110 -3.44 -13.89 6.48
C VAL A 110 -1.99 -13.48 6.29
N VAL A 111 -1.08 -14.09 7.03
CA VAL A 111 0.37 -13.95 6.82
C VAL A 111 0.76 -14.69 5.54
N VAL A 112 1.35 -13.99 4.59
CA VAL A 112 1.69 -14.52 3.26
C VAL A 112 3.18 -14.48 2.93
N VAL A 113 4.00 -13.83 3.75
CA VAL A 113 5.46 -13.73 3.59
C VAL A 113 6.13 -13.45 4.94
N ASP A 114 7.41 -13.82 5.11
CA ASP A 114 8.19 -13.51 6.32
C ASP A 114 8.87 -12.14 6.19
N GLY A 115 8.14 -11.05 6.50
CA GLY A 115 8.65 -9.69 6.32
C GLY A 115 7.93 -8.64 7.17
N VAL A 116 8.24 -7.37 6.93
CA VAL A 116 7.58 -6.25 7.63
C VAL A 116 6.16 -6.05 7.12
N ILE A 117 5.94 -6.21 5.82
CA ILE A 117 4.61 -6.13 5.20
C ILE A 117 4.16 -7.56 4.88
N ASP A 118 3.80 -8.30 5.91
CA ASP A 118 3.55 -9.74 5.85
C ASP A 118 2.08 -10.14 5.65
N LEU A 119 1.14 -9.22 5.84
CA LEU A 119 -0.29 -9.52 5.79
C LEU A 119 -0.92 -9.23 4.43
N LEU A 120 -1.78 -10.15 4.01
CA LEU A 120 -2.87 -9.88 3.07
C LEU A 120 -4.16 -9.71 3.88
N ILE A 121 -4.75 -8.52 3.86
CA ILE A 121 -5.93 -8.15 4.64
C ILE A 121 -7.12 -8.03 3.70
N GLY A 122 -8.22 -8.72 3.99
CA GLY A 122 -9.43 -8.67 3.19
C GLY A 122 -10.22 -7.37 3.39
N MET A 123 -10.75 -6.85 2.29
CA MET A 123 -11.60 -5.66 2.23
C MET A 123 -12.98 -6.03 1.66
N ASP A 124 -13.93 -5.11 1.81
CA ASP A 124 -15.22 -5.23 1.11
C ASP A 124 -15.01 -5.36 -0.41
N PRO A 125 -15.74 -6.28 -1.08
CA PRO A 125 -15.61 -6.46 -2.52
C PRO A 125 -15.86 -5.16 -3.31
N ILE A 126 -15.01 -4.89 -4.29
CA ILE A 126 -15.12 -3.73 -5.18
C ILE A 126 -15.67 -4.20 -6.51
N ASP A 127 -16.81 -3.65 -6.94
CA ASP A 127 -17.48 -4.03 -8.19
C ASP A 127 -17.72 -5.56 -8.30
N GLY A 128 -18.03 -6.21 -7.17
CA GLY A 128 -18.27 -7.66 -7.08
C GLY A 128 -17.02 -8.53 -7.12
N ARG A 129 -15.82 -7.95 -7.04
CA ARG A 129 -14.54 -8.66 -7.02
C ARG A 129 -13.90 -8.64 -5.63
N PRO A 130 -13.22 -9.72 -5.19
CA PRO A 130 -12.45 -9.70 -3.95
C PRO A 130 -11.45 -8.55 -3.95
N ALA A 131 -11.30 -7.89 -2.82
CA ALA A 131 -10.37 -6.77 -2.62
C ALA A 131 -9.53 -7.04 -1.38
N VAL A 132 -8.27 -6.64 -1.45
CA VAL A 132 -7.28 -6.85 -0.39
C VAL A 132 -6.36 -5.63 -0.30
N THR A 133 -5.79 -5.43 0.88
CA THR A 133 -4.65 -4.52 1.10
C THR A 133 -3.52 -5.26 1.79
N PHE A 134 -2.37 -4.62 1.88
CA PHE A 134 -1.22 -5.15 2.62
C PHE A 134 -1.13 -4.55 4.01
N GLY A 135 -0.56 -5.31 4.95
CA GLY A 135 -0.31 -4.83 6.30
C GLY A 135 0.79 -5.60 7.00
N SER A 136 0.85 -5.43 8.31
CA SER A 136 1.95 -5.90 9.16
C SER A 136 1.40 -6.52 10.45
N THR A 137 1.80 -7.75 10.78
CA THR A 137 1.52 -8.34 12.10
C THR A 137 2.32 -7.68 13.22
N ALA A 138 3.53 -7.21 12.92
CA ALA A 138 4.46 -6.61 13.87
C ALA A 138 4.91 -5.23 13.36
N PRO A 139 4.02 -4.23 13.36
CA PRO A 139 4.33 -2.90 12.83
C PRO A 139 5.56 -2.32 13.54
N PRO A 140 6.50 -1.69 12.81
CA PRO A 140 7.59 -0.97 13.44
C PRO A 140 7.03 0.21 14.29
N PRO A 141 7.81 0.72 15.27
CA PRO A 141 7.38 1.86 16.06
C PRO A 141 7.12 3.10 15.17
N PRO A 142 6.32 4.06 15.65
CA PRO A 142 6.07 5.31 14.91
C PRO A 142 7.36 6.00 14.47
N GLY A 143 7.35 6.55 13.25
CA GLY A 143 8.51 7.20 12.65
C GLY A 143 8.07 8.27 11.65
N PRO A 144 8.62 9.50 11.71
CA PRO A 144 8.15 10.58 10.85
C PRO A 144 8.48 10.28 9.38
N PRO A 145 7.56 10.55 8.44
CA PRO A 145 7.84 10.40 7.03
C PRO A 145 8.81 11.47 6.55
N SER A 146 9.52 11.19 5.45
CA SER A 146 10.28 12.22 4.75
C SER A 146 9.37 13.13 3.93
N LEU A 147 9.87 14.31 3.59
CA LEU A 147 9.15 15.25 2.73
C LEU A 147 8.87 14.66 1.34
N SER A 148 9.82 13.91 0.78
CA SER A 148 9.65 13.25 -0.53
C SER A 148 8.57 12.18 -0.49
N TYR A 149 8.48 11.41 0.61
CA TYR A 149 7.40 10.43 0.76
C TYR A 149 6.02 11.10 0.89
N ARG A 150 5.91 12.17 1.70
CA ARG A 150 4.66 12.96 1.79
C ARG A 150 4.23 13.52 0.44
N GLN A 151 5.18 14.03 -0.35
CA GLN A 151 4.90 14.54 -1.70
C GLN A 151 4.31 13.46 -2.62
N VAL A 152 4.88 12.25 -2.62
CA VAL A 152 4.37 11.13 -3.42
C VAL A 152 2.95 10.73 -3.01
N LEU A 153 2.64 10.75 -1.71
CA LEU A 153 1.28 10.51 -1.21
C LEU A 153 0.31 11.61 -1.63
N ALA A 154 0.71 12.89 -1.49
CA ALA A 154 -0.09 14.04 -1.91
C ALA A 154 -0.39 14.03 -3.42
N GLU A 155 0.59 13.69 -4.26
CA GLU A 155 0.40 13.52 -5.70
C GLU A 155 -0.61 12.40 -6.00
N GLY A 156 -0.55 11.29 -5.24
CA GLY A 156 -1.54 10.22 -5.34
C GLY A 156 -2.95 10.66 -4.98
N MET A 157 -3.09 11.42 -3.90
CA MET A 157 -4.36 12.00 -3.48
C MET A 157 -4.91 12.98 -4.53
N ALA A 158 -4.05 13.83 -5.12
CA ALA A 158 -4.42 14.75 -6.18
C ALA A 158 -4.90 14.02 -7.44
N GLU A 159 -4.25 12.92 -7.85
CA GLU A 159 -4.71 12.07 -8.95
C GLU A 159 -6.08 11.42 -8.68
N MET A 160 -6.48 11.28 -7.42
CA MET A 160 -7.80 10.82 -7.00
C MET A 160 -8.81 11.97 -6.80
N GLY A 161 -8.42 13.19 -7.14
CA GLY A 161 -9.27 14.39 -7.11
C GLY A 161 -9.33 15.12 -5.77
N LEU A 162 -8.43 14.84 -4.82
CA LEU A 162 -8.35 15.59 -3.57
C LEU A 162 -7.67 16.94 -3.80
N THR A 163 -8.12 17.98 -3.09
CA THR A 163 -7.43 19.27 -3.08
C THR A 163 -6.14 19.18 -2.25
N PRO A 164 -5.19 20.13 -2.41
CA PRO A 164 -4.00 20.20 -1.57
C PRO A 164 -4.33 20.26 -0.07
N GLU A 165 -5.39 20.98 0.32
CA GLU A 165 -5.84 21.10 1.70
C GLU A 165 -6.39 19.78 2.25
N GLU A 166 -7.18 19.05 1.46
CA GLU A 166 -7.67 17.72 1.83
C GLU A 166 -6.51 16.73 2.00
N ALA A 167 -5.55 16.73 1.06
CA ALA A 167 -4.38 15.88 1.12
C ALA A 167 -3.53 16.17 2.37
N GLU A 168 -3.28 17.46 2.68
CA GLU A 168 -2.54 17.82 3.89
C GLU A 168 -3.27 17.42 5.16
N ALA A 169 -4.60 17.56 5.21
CA ALA A 169 -5.39 17.12 6.37
C ALA A 169 -5.23 15.61 6.62
N HIS A 170 -5.32 14.78 5.58
CA HIS A 170 -5.07 13.35 5.68
C HIS A 170 -3.62 13.05 6.13
N LEU A 171 -2.63 13.72 5.55
CA LEU A 171 -1.22 13.49 5.89
C LEU A 171 -0.85 13.91 7.32
N VAL A 172 -1.52 14.92 7.88
CA VAL A 172 -1.37 15.32 9.29
C VAL A 172 -2.05 14.32 10.22
N ASP A 173 -3.20 13.76 9.83
CA ASP A 173 -3.89 12.75 10.64
C ASP A 173 -3.08 11.45 10.77
N LEU A 174 -2.42 11.04 9.69
CA LEU A 174 -1.48 9.92 9.68
C LEU A 174 -0.27 10.11 10.61
N ASP A 175 0.14 11.35 10.91
CA ASP A 175 1.23 11.65 11.85
C ASP A 175 0.81 11.49 13.33
N ARG A 176 -0.50 11.49 13.61
CA ARG A 176 -1.04 11.43 14.99
C ARG A 176 -1.27 10.01 15.50
N SER A 177 -1.20 9.04 14.60
CA SER A 177 -1.61 7.65 14.83
C SER A 177 -0.46 6.77 15.34
#